data_AF-A0A256BFT3-F1
#
_entry.id   AF-A0A256BFT3-F1
#
_cell.length_a   1.000
_cell.length_b   1.000
_cell.length_c   1.000
_cell.angle_alpha   90.00
_cell.angle_beta   90.00
_cell.angle_gamma   90.00
#
_symmetry.space_group_name_H-M   'P 1'
#
loop_
_entity.id
_entity.type
_entity.pdbx_description
1 polymer ?
#
loop_
_entity_poly.entity_id
_entity_poly.type
_entity_poly.pdbx_seq_one_letter_code
_entity_poly.pdbx_strand_id
1 'polypeptide(L)'
;MIAVLNTEKKRSHKNRRKIMEHPNGVWIWNLADIRRDYLDALINAQCKRVYLKVLDDASSGIFWGWQCTPDIINSFKASGIEVWGWGYIFDRRSSTTTSGIIDALRRAIGCGIQGFVFDVEQEVEFSSTHSQLREILVRAKEIIPNGCLGYTSFGAPNYHSKVPWKMLNEICDLQFPQIYYELFTFGSGDPSPTENKAEVKECLQQHKEMGLDKPILPIWGSESGSKYPTTAIELQGYLDEYSGSSVWRIPDAGKGGEAWRCSYHGNKMIPDPIVELDPVRDYQDVAIPLKFSRPLKLGSKGDDVYILICALMELGYLKKDTKVTNVFNINVDDAVRWAQRKLQVEVDGEVGLETKKALEEAIRKIRPIIQPPTSGSFNGAKFADFCESILSQNIPWSRNIDFIQPFVSTLGRGSWHWCGATVYWLINEFLYKPNGKTMQLQYPEMEATFALVEASQQYFQNEGWYEDNRDGYVPPAGAIVIFDWDQVNINAPDQNYDSHIGVFLRMNGDLFVCGEGNTDRSDSYPDGRTAIRERPRQLIQGFGIIPEGWMPT
;
A
#
# COMPACT_ATOMS: atom_id res chain seq x y z
N MET A 1 -36.91 -25.32 47.36
CA MET A 1 -36.34 -25.57 46.01
C MET A 1 -37.03 -24.62 45.04
N ILE A 2 -36.42 -23.45 44.83
CA ILE A 2 -36.92 -22.42 43.92
C ILE A 2 -36.17 -22.62 42.60
N ALA A 3 -36.90 -22.99 41.54
CA ALA A 3 -36.35 -23.08 40.19
C ALA A 3 -36.23 -21.67 39.60
N VAL A 4 -35.00 -21.22 39.40
CA VAL A 4 -34.66 -19.98 38.70
C VAL A 4 -34.71 -20.25 37.20
N LEU A 5 -35.77 -19.79 36.53
CA LEU A 5 -35.79 -19.66 35.08
C LEU A 5 -35.14 -18.34 34.69
N ASN A 6 -33.88 -18.40 34.30
CA ASN A 6 -33.15 -17.30 33.66
C ASN A 6 -33.63 -17.17 32.21
N THR A 7 -34.53 -16.22 31.94
CA THR A 7 -34.77 -15.75 30.58
C THR A 7 -33.74 -14.68 30.24
N GLU A 8 -32.68 -15.06 29.53
CA GLU A 8 -31.76 -14.12 28.90
C GLU A 8 -32.53 -13.33 27.83
N LYS A 9 -32.70 -12.02 28.08
CA LYS A 9 -33.09 -11.05 27.06
C LYS A 9 -32.00 -11.03 25.98
N LYS A 10 -32.31 -11.57 24.80
CA LYS A 10 -31.59 -11.24 23.55
C LYS A 10 -31.61 -9.72 23.35
N ARG A 11 -30.52 -9.05 23.71
CA ARG A 11 -30.24 -7.67 23.27
C ARG A 11 -29.91 -7.72 21.79
N SER A 12 -30.92 -7.43 20.97
CA SER A 12 -30.75 -7.02 19.58
C SER A 12 -29.73 -5.87 19.53
N HIS A 13 -28.57 -6.13 18.95
CA HIS A 13 -27.62 -5.11 18.55
C HIS A 13 -28.23 -4.37 17.36
N LYS A 14 -29.11 -3.39 17.61
CA LYS A 14 -29.45 -2.40 16.59
C LYS A 14 -28.19 -1.60 16.30
N ASN A 15 -27.60 -1.79 15.11
CA ASN A 15 -26.58 -0.92 14.54
C ASN A 15 -27.01 0.54 14.71
N ARG A 16 -26.38 1.28 15.62
CA ARG A 16 -26.51 2.72 15.68
C ARG A 16 -25.81 3.27 14.44
N ARG A 17 -26.56 3.95 13.56
CA ARG A 17 -26.00 4.70 12.43
C ARG A 17 -24.90 5.61 12.97
N LYS A 18 -23.66 5.41 12.53
CA LYS A 18 -22.58 6.34 12.80
C LYS A 18 -22.78 7.54 11.87
N ILE A 19 -22.49 8.75 12.34
CA ILE A 19 -22.48 9.97 11.53
C ILE A 19 -21.00 10.30 11.33
N MET A 20 -20.61 10.57 10.09
CA MET A 20 -19.28 11.04 9.73
C MET A 20 -19.26 12.56 9.68
N GLU A 21 -18.19 13.14 10.21
CA GLU A 21 -17.98 14.58 10.24
C GLU A 21 -17.04 15.01 9.09
N HIS A 22 -17.43 16.05 8.37
CA HIS A 22 -16.63 16.68 7.33
C HIS A 22 -16.45 18.15 7.67
N PRO A 23 -15.40 18.52 8.43
CA PRO A 23 -15.09 19.92 8.72
C PRO A 23 -14.72 20.68 7.45
N ASN A 24 -14.86 22.00 7.49
CA ASN A 24 -14.27 22.86 6.48
C ASN A 24 -12.76 22.64 6.44
N GLY A 25 -12.17 22.71 5.25
CA GLY A 25 -10.76 22.39 5.06
C GLY A 25 -10.03 23.28 4.07
N VAL A 26 -8.74 23.01 3.92
CA VAL A 26 -7.89 23.78 3.01
C VAL A 26 -6.89 22.88 2.28
N TRP A 27 -6.62 23.19 1.03
CA TRP A 27 -5.74 22.41 0.18
C TRP A 27 -4.31 22.92 0.23
N ILE A 28 -3.36 22.00 0.27
CA ILE A 28 -1.91 22.27 0.31
C ILE A 28 -1.28 21.58 -0.89
N TRP A 29 -0.66 22.39 -1.76
CA TRP A 29 0.10 21.89 -2.91
C TRP A 29 1.48 21.39 -2.50
N ASN A 30 2.30 22.26 -1.89
CA ASN A 30 3.65 21.92 -1.44
C ASN A 30 3.91 22.52 -0.05
N LEU A 31 4.13 21.66 0.95
CA LEU A 31 4.43 22.06 2.33
C LEU A 31 5.76 22.82 2.45
N ALA A 32 6.74 22.54 1.59
CA ALA A 32 8.03 23.22 1.64
C ALA A 32 7.94 24.69 1.20
N ASP A 33 6.91 25.04 0.42
CA ASP A 33 6.76 26.36 -0.18
C ASP A 33 5.89 27.30 0.64
N ILE A 34 5.23 26.83 1.71
CA ILE A 34 4.35 27.65 2.55
C ILE A 34 5.10 28.24 3.76
N ARG A 35 4.44 29.14 4.50
CA ARG A 35 4.98 29.71 5.75
C ARG A 35 5.41 28.60 6.72
N ARG A 36 6.52 28.80 7.45
CA ARG A 36 7.10 27.75 8.33
C ARG A 36 6.27 27.44 9.57
N ASP A 37 5.50 28.42 10.04
CA ASP A 37 4.58 28.31 11.19
C ASP A 37 3.17 27.86 10.75
N TYR A 38 3.07 27.06 9.69
CA TYR A 38 1.80 26.65 9.09
C TYR A 38 0.88 25.91 10.09
N LEU A 39 1.42 25.10 11.01
CA LEU A 39 0.60 24.40 12.01
C LEU A 39 -0.11 25.38 12.93
N ASP A 40 0.62 26.34 13.51
CA ASP A 40 0.05 27.38 14.37
C ASP A 40 -0.95 28.25 13.61
N ALA A 41 -0.62 28.60 12.36
CA ALA A 41 -1.53 29.37 11.50
C ALA A 41 -2.84 28.60 11.22
N LEU A 42 -2.77 27.30 10.96
CA LEU A 42 -3.95 26.45 10.75
C LEU A 42 -4.79 26.29 12.02
N ILE A 43 -4.15 26.15 13.18
CA ILE A 43 -4.84 26.12 14.48
C ILE A 43 -5.58 27.43 14.72
N ASN A 44 -4.93 28.57 14.47
CA ASN A 44 -5.53 29.90 14.63
C ASN A 44 -6.69 30.13 13.65
N ALA A 45 -6.61 29.58 12.45
CA ALA A 45 -7.69 29.54 11.47
C ALA A 45 -8.80 28.53 11.82
N GLN A 46 -8.69 27.83 12.95
CA GLN A 46 -9.64 26.78 13.40
C GLN A 46 -9.78 25.63 12.40
N CYS A 47 -8.75 25.38 11.58
CA CYS A 47 -8.74 24.32 10.60
C CYS A 47 -8.70 22.94 11.28
N LYS A 48 -9.56 22.03 10.84
CA LYS A 48 -9.60 20.64 11.31
C LYS A 48 -9.28 19.61 10.24
N ARG A 49 -9.20 20.02 8.96
CA ARG A 49 -8.81 19.14 7.86
C ARG A 49 -7.97 19.88 6.82
N VAL A 50 -6.84 19.28 6.47
CA VAL A 50 -6.04 19.68 5.30
C VAL A 50 -6.13 18.60 4.23
N TYR A 51 -6.13 19.05 2.97
CA TYR A 51 -5.98 18.21 1.80
C TYR A 51 -4.56 18.38 1.27
N LEU A 52 -3.67 17.44 1.61
CA LEU A 52 -2.26 17.49 1.26
C LEU A 52 -2.01 16.79 -0.07
N LYS A 53 -1.27 17.42 -1.00
CA LYS A 53 -0.88 16.75 -2.24
C LYS A 53 0.09 15.64 -1.89
N VAL A 54 -0.24 14.40 -2.24
CA VAL A 54 0.63 13.25 -1.95
C VAL A 54 0.91 12.42 -3.20
N LEU A 55 0.10 12.60 -4.24
CA LEU A 55 0.30 11.99 -5.55
C LEU A 55 0.38 13.05 -6.65
N ASP A 56 1.21 12.84 -7.66
CA ASP A 56 1.26 13.69 -8.85
C ASP A 56 1.82 12.93 -10.06
N ASP A 57 0.95 12.69 -11.04
CA ASP A 57 1.30 12.02 -12.30
C ASP A 57 2.04 12.93 -13.29
N ALA A 58 2.18 14.22 -12.96
CA ALA A 58 2.96 15.22 -13.69
C ALA A 58 4.47 15.16 -13.37
N SER A 59 4.83 14.49 -12.28
CA SER A 59 6.17 14.49 -11.69
C SER A 59 6.93 13.19 -11.95
N SER A 60 8.27 13.22 -11.78
CA SER A 60 9.07 11.99 -11.78
C SER A 60 8.77 11.19 -10.51
N GLY A 61 8.03 10.10 -10.68
CA GLY A 61 7.50 9.30 -9.58
C GLY A 61 6.21 9.88 -9.02
N ILE A 62 5.18 9.05 -8.96
CA ILE A 62 3.84 9.50 -8.59
C ILE A 62 3.68 9.81 -7.10
N PHE A 63 4.43 9.19 -6.19
CA PHE A 63 4.27 9.39 -4.74
C PHE A 63 5.22 10.47 -4.20
N TRP A 64 4.67 11.49 -3.55
CA TRP A 64 5.40 12.61 -2.97
C TRP A 64 5.83 12.31 -1.52
N GLY A 65 6.71 11.33 -1.36
CA GLY A 65 7.19 10.85 -0.05
C GLY A 65 8.00 11.87 0.76
N TRP A 66 8.43 12.99 0.17
CA TRP A 66 9.12 14.05 0.92
C TRP A 66 8.18 14.88 1.80
N GLN A 67 6.90 14.99 1.44
CA GLN A 67 5.90 15.72 2.22
C GLN A 67 4.80 14.83 2.82
N CYS A 68 4.67 13.60 2.31
CA CYS A 68 3.84 12.56 2.92
C CYS A 68 4.73 11.57 3.69
N THR A 69 5.04 11.89 4.95
CA THR A 69 5.77 11.01 5.87
C THR A 69 4.97 10.80 7.16
N PRO A 70 5.15 9.68 7.88
CA PRO A 70 4.48 9.47 9.17
C PRO A 70 4.67 10.62 10.16
N ASP A 71 5.87 11.21 10.23
CA ASP A 71 6.17 12.30 11.16
C ASP A 71 5.40 13.59 10.83
N ILE A 72 5.30 13.93 9.54
CA ILE A 72 4.54 15.10 9.09
C ILE A 72 3.06 14.89 9.39
N ILE A 73 2.48 13.75 8.99
CA ILE A 73 1.06 13.44 9.21
C ILE A 73 0.75 13.40 10.73
N ASN A 74 1.63 12.79 11.53
CA ASN A 74 1.47 12.77 12.99
C ASN A 74 1.55 14.17 13.62
N SER A 75 2.32 15.11 13.05
CA SER A 75 2.39 16.49 13.53
C SER A 75 1.08 17.26 13.31
N PHE A 76 0.42 17.06 12.16
CA PHE A 76 -0.93 17.57 11.92
C PHE A 76 -1.94 16.94 12.89
N LYS A 77 -1.89 15.62 13.06
CA LYS A 77 -2.80 14.89 13.94
C LYS A 77 -2.64 15.32 15.40
N ALA A 78 -1.41 15.51 15.88
CA ALA A 78 -1.14 16.03 17.22
C ALA A 78 -1.69 17.45 17.43
N SER A 79 -1.79 18.23 16.35
CA SER A 79 -2.42 19.56 16.32
C SER A 79 -3.95 19.51 16.21
N GLY A 80 -4.54 18.31 16.20
CA GLY A 80 -5.99 18.11 16.04
C GLY A 80 -6.48 18.40 14.62
N ILE A 81 -5.62 18.23 13.62
CA ILE A 81 -5.90 18.44 12.19
C ILE A 81 -5.82 17.08 11.48
N GLU A 82 -6.91 16.69 10.83
CA GLU A 82 -6.96 15.52 9.95
C GLU A 82 -6.28 15.81 8.61
N VAL A 83 -5.57 14.81 8.08
CA VAL A 83 -4.96 14.89 6.75
C VAL A 83 -5.67 13.95 5.81
N TRP A 84 -6.23 14.50 4.74
CA TRP A 84 -6.61 13.75 3.56
C TRP A 84 -5.55 13.96 2.48
N GLY A 85 -5.20 12.89 1.78
CA GLY A 85 -4.35 12.99 0.60
C GLY A 85 -5.15 13.49 -0.60
N TRP A 86 -4.48 14.11 -1.55
CA TRP A 86 -5.01 14.24 -2.90
C TRP A 86 -3.92 14.01 -3.93
N GLY A 87 -4.33 13.71 -5.16
CA GLY A 87 -3.38 13.58 -6.25
C GLY A 87 -3.98 13.75 -7.62
N TYR A 88 -3.22 14.45 -8.46
CA TYR A 88 -3.51 14.64 -9.87
C TYR A 88 -3.06 13.41 -10.66
N ILE A 89 -3.97 12.82 -11.44
CA ILE A 89 -3.72 11.64 -12.25
C ILE A 89 -4.05 11.92 -13.72
N PHE A 90 -3.42 11.15 -14.64
CA PHE A 90 -3.62 11.18 -16.10
C PHE A 90 -2.94 12.30 -16.88
N ASP A 91 -1.99 13.05 -16.32
CA ASP A 91 -1.28 14.15 -17.01
C ASP A 91 -0.43 13.74 -18.23
N ARG A 92 -0.45 12.47 -18.65
CA ARG A 92 0.23 11.92 -19.85
C ARG A 92 1.75 12.14 -19.93
N ARG A 93 2.36 12.84 -18.98
CA ARG A 93 3.82 13.06 -18.86
C ARG A 93 4.52 11.87 -18.21
N SER A 94 3.77 11.00 -17.53
CA SER A 94 4.26 9.74 -16.99
C SER A 94 3.36 8.57 -17.41
N SER A 95 3.96 7.42 -17.71
CA SER A 95 3.27 6.17 -18.03
C SER A 95 2.92 5.38 -16.76
N THR A 96 2.42 6.04 -15.72
CA THR A 96 2.14 5.36 -14.45
C THR A 96 0.96 4.40 -14.61
N THR A 97 1.23 3.13 -14.33
CA THR A 97 0.24 2.05 -14.40
C THR A 97 -0.79 2.19 -13.28
N THR A 98 -1.97 1.57 -13.42
CA THR A 98 -2.95 1.47 -12.33
C THR A 98 -2.29 0.96 -11.04
N SER A 99 -1.42 -0.05 -11.11
CA SER A 99 -0.69 -0.57 -9.95
C SER A 99 0.20 0.49 -9.31
N GLY A 100 0.96 1.26 -10.10
CA GLY A 100 1.81 2.33 -9.56
C GLY A 100 1.03 3.42 -8.81
N ILE A 101 -0.15 3.80 -9.30
CA ILE A 101 -1.07 4.73 -8.61
C ILE A 101 -1.56 4.14 -7.29
N ILE A 102 -1.99 2.88 -7.30
CA ILE A 102 -2.51 2.21 -6.09
C ILE A 102 -1.41 1.96 -5.05
N ASP A 103 -0.19 1.66 -5.48
CA ASP A 103 0.94 1.50 -4.55
C ASP A 103 1.37 2.84 -3.95
N ALA A 104 1.30 3.94 -4.71
CA ALA A 104 1.47 5.29 -4.18
C ALA A 104 0.38 5.64 -3.15
N LEU A 105 -0.88 5.31 -3.45
CA LEU A 105 -1.99 5.50 -2.52
C LEU A 105 -1.81 4.67 -1.24
N ARG A 106 -1.40 3.41 -1.33
CA ARG A 106 -1.07 2.55 -0.18
C ARG A 106 0.05 3.14 0.68
N ARG A 107 1.11 3.67 0.07
CA ARG A 107 2.19 4.37 0.79
C ARG A 107 1.69 5.60 1.52
N ALA A 108 0.83 6.40 0.88
CA ALA A 108 0.21 7.57 1.51
C ALA A 108 -0.67 7.17 2.71
N ILE A 109 -1.50 6.13 2.57
CA ILE A 109 -2.30 5.53 3.65
C ILE A 109 -1.40 5.03 4.79
N GLY A 110 -0.29 4.36 4.47
CA GLY A 110 0.71 3.91 5.44
C GLY A 110 1.36 5.04 6.24
N CYS A 111 1.39 6.26 5.70
CA CYS A 111 1.84 7.45 6.42
C CYS A 111 0.78 8.01 7.39
N GLY A 112 -0.47 7.53 7.33
CA GLY A 112 -1.53 7.85 8.28
C GLY A 112 -2.59 8.83 7.79
N ILE A 113 -2.70 9.10 6.48
CA ILE A 113 -3.83 9.88 5.94
C ILE A 113 -5.17 9.15 6.18
N GLN A 114 -6.26 9.91 6.30
CA GLN A 114 -7.57 9.41 6.72
C GLN A 114 -8.61 9.34 5.59
N GLY A 115 -8.27 9.91 4.43
CA GLY A 115 -9.08 9.90 3.22
C GLY A 115 -8.26 10.35 2.02
N PHE A 116 -8.85 10.25 0.83
CA PHE A 116 -8.17 10.60 -0.41
C PHE A 116 -9.13 11.21 -1.43
N VAL A 117 -8.65 12.22 -2.16
CA VAL A 117 -9.38 12.82 -3.28
C VAL A 117 -8.57 12.70 -4.57
N PHE A 118 -9.13 12.03 -5.58
CA PHE A 118 -8.53 12.01 -6.91
C PHE A 118 -8.87 13.30 -7.65
N ASP A 119 -7.82 13.98 -8.12
CA ASP A 119 -7.94 15.14 -8.99
C ASP A 119 -7.89 14.68 -10.45
N VAL A 120 -9.03 14.86 -11.15
CA VAL A 120 -9.24 14.43 -12.53
C VAL A 120 -9.71 15.60 -13.38
N GLU A 121 -8.93 15.91 -14.41
CA GLU A 121 -9.12 17.11 -15.24
C GLU A 121 -9.54 16.72 -16.67
N GLN A 122 -9.21 17.56 -17.65
CA GLN A 122 -9.59 17.38 -19.06
C GLN A 122 -9.20 16.01 -19.64
N GLU A 123 -8.19 15.32 -19.09
CA GLU A 123 -7.70 14.06 -19.62
C GLU A 123 -8.72 12.92 -19.49
N VAL A 124 -9.65 13.04 -18.55
CA VAL A 124 -10.76 12.07 -18.41
C VAL A 124 -11.94 12.37 -19.32
N GLU A 125 -11.92 13.45 -20.10
CA GLU A 125 -12.89 13.64 -21.19
C GLU A 125 -12.65 12.67 -22.37
N PHE A 126 -11.45 12.08 -22.45
CA PHE A 126 -11.14 11.07 -23.46
C PHE A 126 -11.57 9.69 -23.00
N SER A 127 -12.46 9.03 -23.75
CA SER A 127 -12.98 7.70 -23.38
C SER A 127 -11.91 6.61 -23.24
N SER A 128 -10.73 6.79 -23.82
CA SER A 128 -9.59 5.87 -23.67
C SER A 128 -9.04 5.80 -22.23
N THR A 129 -9.24 6.83 -21.40
CA THR A 129 -8.78 6.83 -20.00
C THR A 129 -9.80 6.21 -19.04
N HIS A 130 -11.06 6.04 -19.47
CA HIS A 130 -12.18 5.63 -18.60
C HIS A 130 -11.99 4.25 -17.99
N SER A 131 -11.44 3.29 -18.74
CA SER A 131 -11.20 1.93 -18.21
C SER A 131 -10.17 1.96 -17.07
N GLN A 132 -9.05 2.66 -17.28
CA GLN A 132 -8.00 2.81 -16.27
C GLN A 132 -8.51 3.60 -15.06
N LEU A 133 -9.24 4.69 -15.28
CA LEU A 133 -9.84 5.50 -14.21
C LEU A 133 -10.78 4.66 -13.36
N ARG A 134 -11.66 3.88 -13.99
CA ARG A 134 -12.58 2.98 -13.28
C ARG A 134 -11.81 1.98 -12.43
N GLU A 135 -10.77 1.37 -12.99
CA GLU A 135 -9.94 0.41 -12.28
C GLU A 135 -9.26 1.05 -11.06
N ILE A 136 -8.67 2.24 -11.22
CA ILE A 136 -8.06 3.00 -10.12
C ILE A 136 -9.09 3.27 -9.02
N LEU A 137 -10.25 3.81 -9.36
CA LEU A 137 -11.26 4.19 -8.36
C LEU A 137 -11.83 2.98 -7.62
N VAL A 138 -12.10 1.87 -8.33
CA VAL A 138 -12.56 0.62 -7.69
C VAL A 138 -11.47 0.07 -6.76
N ARG A 139 -10.21 0.04 -7.20
CA ARG A 139 -9.08 -0.43 -6.36
C ARG A 139 -8.87 0.49 -5.14
N ALA A 140 -9.01 1.80 -5.32
CA ALA A 140 -8.89 2.78 -4.25
C ALA A 140 -10.03 2.68 -3.22
N LYS A 141 -11.26 2.42 -3.67
CA LYS A 141 -12.44 2.25 -2.81
C LYS A 141 -12.27 1.12 -1.79
N GLU A 142 -11.56 0.06 -2.16
CA GLU A 142 -11.33 -1.10 -1.30
C GLU A 142 -10.29 -0.84 -0.19
N ILE A 143 -9.43 0.16 -0.35
CA ILE A 143 -8.33 0.46 0.61
C ILE A 143 -8.52 1.75 1.39
N ILE A 144 -9.32 2.68 0.88
CA ILE A 144 -9.68 3.91 1.59
C ILE A 144 -10.90 3.62 2.47
N PRO A 145 -10.94 4.12 3.72
CA PRO A 145 -12.11 3.97 4.57
C PRO A 145 -13.39 4.45 3.88
N ASN A 146 -14.50 3.71 4.06
CA ASN A 146 -15.81 4.10 3.54
C ASN A 146 -16.17 5.51 3.99
N GLY A 147 -16.70 6.33 3.07
CA GLY A 147 -17.01 7.73 3.34
C GLY A 147 -15.82 8.68 3.14
N CYS A 148 -14.60 8.15 2.91
CA CYS A 148 -13.38 8.94 2.82
C CYS A 148 -12.75 8.98 1.40
N LEU A 149 -13.41 8.43 0.38
CA LEU A 149 -12.96 8.53 -1.02
C LEU A 149 -13.73 9.63 -1.76
N GLY A 150 -13.02 10.63 -2.27
CA GLY A 150 -13.57 11.69 -3.10
C GLY A 150 -12.99 11.75 -4.51
N TYR A 151 -13.65 12.53 -5.37
CA TYR A 151 -13.06 13.06 -6.61
C TYR A 151 -13.22 14.58 -6.65
N THR A 152 -12.28 15.25 -7.31
CA THR A 152 -12.36 16.66 -7.70
C THR A 152 -12.19 16.78 -9.22
N SER A 153 -12.93 17.70 -9.82
CA SER A 153 -12.93 18.03 -11.25
C SER A 153 -13.65 19.38 -11.44
N PHE A 154 -13.77 19.84 -12.68
CA PHE A 154 -14.40 21.11 -13.04
C PHE A 154 -15.74 21.37 -12.34
N GLY A 155 -15.92 22.57 -11.76
CA GLY A 155 -17.12 22.91 -10.99
C GLY A 155 -18.40 23.07 -11.82
N ALA A 156 -18.29 23.25 -13.14
CA ALA A 156 -19.42 23.47 -14.05
C ALA A 156 -19.57 22.28 -15.03
N PRO A 157 -20.23 21.17 -14.63
CA PRO A 157 -20.16 19.92 -15.35
C PRO A 157 -20.83 19.97 -16.74
N ASN A 158 -21.76 20.90 -17.02
CA ASN A 158 -22.33 21.07 -18.36
C ASN A 158 -21.29 21.52 -19.39
N TYR A 159 -20.30 22.32 -18.99
CA TYR A 159 -19.19 22.74 -19.86
C TYR A 159 -18.15 21.62 -20.05
N HIS A 160 -18.16 20.62 -19.17
CA HIS A 160 -17.26 19.46 -19.15
C HIS A 160 -18.05 18.15 -19.21
N SER A 161 -19.06 18.10 -20.10
CA SER A 161 -20.02 16.97 -20.19
C SER A 161 -19.40 15.63 -20.57
N LYS A 162 -18.14 15.62 -21.03
CA LYS A 162 -17.40 14.41 -21.40
C LYS A 162 -16.66 13.76 -20.23
N VAL A 163 -16.47 14.47 -19.12
CA VAL A 163 -15.97 13.86 -17.88
C VAL A 163 -16.97 12.76 -17.46
N PRO A 164 -16.51 11.57 -17.03
CA PRO A 164 -17.38 10.44 -16.71
C PRO A 164 -18.06 10.61 -15.34
N TRP A 165 -18.83 11.70 -15.16
CA TRP A 165 -19.46 12.11 -13.89
C TRP A 165 -20.22 10.99 -13.18
N LYS A 166 -21.00 10.21 -13.92
CA LYS A 166 -21.79 9.11 -13.35
C LYS A 166 -20.90 7.98 -12.81
N MET A 167 -19.76 7.69 -13.46
CA MET A 167 -18.79 6.70 -12.97
C MET A 167 -18.12 7.19 -11.69
N LEU A 168 -17.69 8.46 -11.67
CA LEU A 168 -17.11 9.10 -10.49
C LEU A 168 -18.09 9.04 -9.30
N ASN A 169 -19.35 9.44 -9.53
CA ASN A 169 -20.42 9.42 -8.53
C ASN A 169 -20.83 8.00 -8.12
N GLU A 170 -20.74 7.00 -9.00
CA GLU A 170 -21.02 5.60 -8.66
C GLU A 170 -20.03 5.06 -7.61
N ILE A 171 -18.73 5.37 -7.76
CA ILE A 171 -17.65 4.72 -7.01
C ILE A 171 -17.24 5.53 -5.78
N CYS A 172 -17.07 6.84 -5.93
CA CYS A 172 -16.64 7.72 -4.84
C CYS A 172 -17.77 8.00 -3.83
N ASP A 173 -17.38 8.37 -2.61
CA ASP A 173 -18.31 8.75 -1.55
C ASP A 173 -18.70 10.23 -1.63
N LEU A 174 -17.83 11.08 -2.18
CA LEU A 174 -17.92 12.54 -2.09
C LEU A 174 -17.54 13.21 -3.40
N GLN A 175 -18.18 14.35 -3.67
CA GLN A 175 -17.90 15.22 -4.82
C GLN A 175 -17.22 16.50 -4.33
N PHE A 176 -16.10 16.87 -4.93
CA PHE A 176 -15.37 18.10 -4.64
C PHE A 176 -15.28 18.99 -5.89
N PRO A 177 -16.37 19.63 -6.34
CA PRO A 177 -16.33 20.46 -7.53
C PRO A 177 -15.39 21.66 -7.34
N GLN A 178 -14.52 21.89 -8.32
CA GLN A 178 -13.62 23.04 -8.39
C GLN A 178 -14.39 24.29 -8.84
N ILE A 179 -14.91 25.05 -7.89
CA ILE A 179 -15.69 26.27 -8.14
C ILE A 179 -14.75 27.47 -7.95
N TYR A 180 -13.91 27.71 -8.95
CA TYR A 180 -13.03 28.88 -9.03
C TYR A 180 -13.83 30.04 -9.66
N TYR A 181 -14.88 30.44 -8.97
CA TYR A 181 -15.87 31.41 -9.43
C TYR A 181 -15.24 32.74 -9.85
N GLU A 182 -14.11 33.12 -9.26
CA GLU A 182 -13.37 34.34 -9.63
C GLU A 182 -12.76 34.28 -11.04
N LEU A 183 -12.73 33.10 -11.68
CA LEU A 183 -12.26 32.88 -13.05
C LEU A 183 -13.41 32.57 -14.02
N PHE A 184 -14.62 32.35 -13.52
CA PHE A 184 -15.76 31.97 -14.36
C PHE A 184 -16.32 33.18 -15.11
N THR A 185 -16.83 32.93 -16.31
CA THR A 185 -17.47 33.95 -17.14
C THR A 185 -18.79 33.48 -17.75
N PHE A 186 -19.02 32.18 -17.88
CA PHE A 186 -20.21 31.55 -18.50
C PHE A 186 -20.69 32.22 -19.82
N GLY A 187 -19.79 32.89 -20.55
CA GLY A 187 -20.08 33.64 -21.77
C GLY A 187 -20.35 35.16 -21.61
N SER A 188 -20.29 35.72 -20.40
CA SER A 188 -20.41 37.17 -20.12
C SER A 188 -19.17 37.98 -20.51
N GLY A 189 -18.03 37.31 -20.74
CA GLY A 189 -16.77 37.89 -21.20
C GLY A 189 -15.76 38.13 -20.07
N ASP A 190 -16.14 38.86 -19.02
CA ASP A 190 -15.30 39.13 -17.84
C ASP A 190 -15.97 38.60 -16.56
N PRO A 191 -15.22 37.96 -15.62
CA PRO A 191 -15.79 37.53 -14.34
C PRO A 191 -16.36 38.72 -13.56
N SER A 192 -17.43 38.55 -12.76
CA SER A 192 -17.92 39.61 -11.88
C SER A 192 -18.53 39.06 -10.58
N PRO A 193 -18.31 39.69 -9.41
CA PRO A 193 -18.82 39.17 -8.13
C PRO A 193 -20.35 38.93 -8.07
N THR A 194 -21.12 39.69 -8.84
CA THR A 194 -22.58 39.53 -8.93
C THR A 194 -22.95 38.27 -9.71
N GLU A 195 -22.23 37.98 -10.80
CA GLU A 195 -22.42 36.78 -11.61
C GLU A 195 -21.89 35.55 -10.87
N ASN A 196 -20.76 35.66 -10.17
CA ASN A 196 -20.13 34.57 -9.40
C ASN A 196 -21.13 33.83 -8.50
N LYS A 197 -21.99 34.54 -7.77
CA LYS A 197 -23.00 33.90 -6.89
C LYS A 197 -24.07 33.13 -7.65
N ALA A 198 -24.48 33.64 -8.82
CA ALA A 198 -25.45 32.95 -9.67
C ALA A 198 -24.80 31.73 -10.34
N GLU A 199 -23.56 31.88 -10.82
CA GLU A 199 -22.76 30.82 -11.43
C GLU A 199 -22.45 29.69 -10.43
N VAL A 200 -22.12 30.00 -9.16
CA VAL A 200 -21.95 29.00 -8.09
C VAL A 200 -23.23 28.18 -7.91
N LYS A 201 -24.39 28.84 -7.85
CA LYS A 201 -25.69 28.16 -7.70
C LYS A 201 -26.00 27.30 -8.92
N GLU A 202 -25.74 27.81 -10.11
CA GLU A 202 -25.89 27.10 -11.37
C GLU A 202 -24.99 25.85 -11.39
N CYS A 203 -23.70 25.97 -11.05
CA CYS A 203 -22.76 24.85 -10.93
C CYS A 203 -23.31 23.72 -10.03
N LEU A 204 -23.77 24.08 -8.83
CA LEU A 204 -24.33 23.13 -7.87
C LEU A 204 -25.67 22.53 -8.34
N GLN A 205 -26.45 23.29 -9.11
CA GLN A 205 -27.70 22.83 -9.69
C GLN A 205 -27.45 21.82 -10.83
N GLN A 206 -26.44 22.05 -11.68
CA GLN A 206 -26.07 21.12 -12.75
C GLN A 206 -25.67 19.74 -12.20
N HIS A 207 -24.95 19.68 -11.08
CA HIS A 207 -24.63 18.41 -10.42
C HIS A 207 -25.89 17.63 -10.03
N LYS A 208 -26.92 18.32 -9.51
CA LYS A 208 -28.21 17.71 -9.17
C LYS A 208 -28.97 17.24 -10.40
N GLU A 209 -29.01 18.05 -11.46
CA GLU A 209 -29.71 17.75 -12.71
C GLU A 209 -29.09 16.57 -13.46
N MET A 210 -27.77 16.38 -13.34
CA MET A 210 -27.08 15.19 -13.84
C MET A 210 -27.36 13.92 -13.03
N GLY A 211 -28.06 14.04 -11.88
CA GLY A 211 -28.37 12.93 -10.99
C GLY A 211 -27.19 12.49 -10.12
N LEU A 212 -26.25 13.39 -9.83
CA LEU A 212 -25.10 13.11 -8.96
C LEU A 212 -25.55 13.26 -7.50
N ASP A 213 -25.86 12.13 -6.86
CA ASP A 213 -26.50 12.05 -5.55
C ASP A 213 -25.53 11.98 -4.36
N LYS A 214 -24.22 11.90 -4.60
CA LYS A 214 -23.22 11.91 -3.52
C LYS A 214 -23.15 13.29 -2.85
N PRO A 215 -22.81 13.37 -1.56
CA PRO A 215 -22.61 14.65 -0.90
C PRO A 215 -21.56 15.53 -1.61
N ILE A 216 -21.95 16.78 -1.88
CA ILE A 216 -21.09 17.80 -2.47
C ILE A 216 -20.37 18.58 -1.36
N LEU A 217 -19.04 18.69 -1.47
CA LEU A 217 -18.13 19.44 -0.61
C LEU A 217 -17.28 20.37 -1.51
N PRO A 218 -17.79 21.57 -1.87
CA PRO A 218 -17.15 22.41 -2.88
C PRO A 218 -15.72 22.83 -2.54
N ILE A 219 -14.92 23.07 -3.58
CA ILE A 219 -13.62 23.72 -3.48
C ILE A 219 -13.78 25.15 -4.02
N TRP A 220 -13.50 26.14 -3.17
CA TRP A 220 -13.55 27.55 -3.52
C TRP A 220 -12.17 28.03 -3.96
N GLY A 221 -12.11 28.71 -5.10
CA GLY A 221 -10.88 29.35 -5.56
C GLY A 221 -10.47 30.51 -4.66
N SER A 222 -9.17 30.69 -4.50
CA SER A 222 -8.57 31.87 -3.88
C SER A 222 -7.40 32.41 -4.71
N GLU A 223 -7.54 32.37 -6.04
CA GLU A 223 -6.49 32.71 -6.99
C GLU A 223 -6.26 34.23 -7.01
N SER A 224 -5.07 34.68 -6.57
CA SER A 224 -4.72 36.10 -6.58
C SER A 224 -4.44 36.67 -7.97
N GLY A 225 -4.35 35.80 -8.99
CA GLY A 225 -4.10 36.18 -10.39
C GLY A 225 -5.34 36.56 -11.19
N SER A 226 -6.55 36.41 -10.63
CA SER A 226 -7.78 36.83 -11.29
C SER A 226 -7.83 38.36 -11.47
N LYS A 227 -8.56 38.82 -12.50
CA LYS A 227 -8.95 40.23 -12.67
C LYS A 227 -9.81 40.74 -11.49
N TYR A 228 -10.54 39.83 -10.85
CA TYR A 228 -11.40 40.09 -9.69
C TYR A 228 -11.13 39.04 -8.61
N PRO A 229 -9.97 39.12 -7.94
CA PRO A 229 -9.60 38.12 -6.93
C PRO A 229 -10.61 38.15 -5.79
N THR A 230 -10.95 36.97 -5.27
CA THR A 230 -11.90 36.90 -4.15
C THR A 230 -11.34 37.57 -2.90
N THR A 231 -12.25 38.07 -2.06
CA THR A 231 -11.90 38.64 -0.76
C THR A 231 -12.08 37.61 0.36
N ALA A 232 -11.35 37.74 1.47
CA ALA A 232 -11.55 36.89 2.64
C ALA A 232 -13.00 36.89 3.15
N ILE A 233 -13.70 38.02 3.05
CA ILE A 233 -15.12 38.15 3.47
C ILE A 233 -16.03 37.30 2.58
N GLU A 234 -15.81 37.35 1.26
CA GLU A 234 -16.59 36.56 0.30
C GLU A 234 -16.31 35.06 0.48
N LEU A 235 -15.04 34.68 0.59
CA LEU A 235 -14.61 33.31 0.82
C LEU A 235 -15.14 32.75 2.14
N GLN A 236 -15.15 33.56 3.21
CA GLN A 236 -15.77 33.19 4.48
C GLN A 236 -17.28 32.97 4.32
N GLY A 237 -17.96 33.82 3.56
CA GLY A 237 -19.39 33.66 3.28
C GLY A 237 -19.72 32.31 2.64
N TYR A 238 -18.89 31.83 1.72
CA TYR A 238 -19.05 30.48 1.14
C TYR A 238 -18.74 29.36 2.13
N LEU A 239 -17.70 29.51 2.97
CA LEU A 239 -17.40 28.53 4.03
C LEU A 239 -18.52 28.40 5.06
N ASP A 240 -19.20 29.51 5.38
CA ASP A 240 -20.32 29.56 6.31
C ASP A 240 -21.60 28.98 5.69
N GLU A 241 -21.89 29.29 4.42
CA GLU A 241 -23.08 28.80 3.70
C GLU A 241 -22.97 27.30 3.36
N TYR A 242 -21.76 26.82 3.06
CA TYR A 242 -21.51 25.45 2.62
C TYR A 242 -20.56 24.73 3.59
N SER A 243 -21.08 24.26 4.72
CA SER A 243 -20.29 23.45 5.65
C SER A 243 -19.70 22.20 4.97
N GLY A 244 -18.49 21.83 5.39
CA GLY A 244 -17.66 20.79 4.79
C GLY A 244 -16.98 21.19 3.47
N SER A 245 -17.16 22.42 3.00
CA SER A 245 -16.44 22.96 1.84
C SER A 245 -14.98 23.28 2.17
N SER A 246 -14.21 23.63 1.15
CA SER A 246 -12.78 23.84 1.29
C SER A 246 -12.25 24.95 0.40
N VAL A 247 -11.04 25.44 0.71
CA VAL A 247 -10.39 26.51 -0.05
C VAL A 247 -9.18 25.97 -0.82
N TRP A 248 -9.14 26.24 -2.11
CA TRP A 248 -7.97 26.09 -2.97
C TRP A 248 -7.26 27.43 -3.14
N ARG A 249 -6.07 27.64 -2.59
CA ARG A 249 -5.25 26.74 -1.76
C ARG A 249 -4.54 27.59 -0.70
N ILE A 250 -3.83 26.95 0.25
CA ILE A 250 -2.81 27.66 1.02
C ILE A 250 -1.78 28.27 0.04
N PRO A 251 -1.59 29.60 0.05
CA PRO A 251 -0.63 30.25 -0.84
C PRO A 251 0.81 29.98 -0.38
N ASP A 252 1.73 29.92 -1.35
CA ASP A 252 3.17 29.85 -1.06
C ASP A 252 3.59 31.08 -0.24
N ALA A 253 4.67 30.95 0.54
CA ALA A 253 5.23 32.00 1.34
C ALA A 253 5.54 33.24 0.48
N GLY A 254 4.93 34.37 0.83
CA GLY A 254 5.09 35.63 0.10
C GLY A 254 4.20 35.79 -1.13
N LYS A 255 3.38 34.81 -1.50
CA LYS A 255 2.35 34.95 -2.54
C LYS A 255 1.01 35.41 -1.95
N GLY A 256 0.20 36.05 -2.77
CA GLY A 256 -1.17 36.46 -2.43
C GLY A 256 -2.12 35.26 -2.32
N GLY A 257 -3.26 35.47 -1.67
CA GLY A 257 -4.28 34.46 -1.42
C GLY A 257 -4.95 34.67 -0.06
N GLU A 258 -6.26 34.48 0.02
CA GLU A 258 -7.04 34.84 1.21
C GLU A 258 -7.27 33.67 2.19
N ALA A 259 -6.80 32.46 1.87
CA ALA A 259 -6.99 31.26 2.69
C ALA A 259 -6.54 31.43 4.16
N TRP A 260 -5.42 32.12 4.40
CA TRP A 260 -4.92 32.40 5.75
C TRP A 260 -5.78 33.35 6.58
N ARG A 261 -6.74 34.06 5.95
CA ARG A 261 -7.63 35.04 6.59
C ARG A 261 -9.03 34.49 6.85
N CYS A 262 -9.27 33.22 6.51
CA CYS A 262 -10.53 32.52 6.77
C CYS A 262 -10.51 31.76 8.10
N SER A 263 -11.71 31.46 8.62
CA SER A 263 -11.98 30.53 9.70
C SER A 263 -12.69 29.28 9.17
N TYR A 264 -12.17 28.12 9.53
CA TYR A 264 -12.62 26.80 9.03
C TYR A 264 -13.46 26.03 10.07
N HIS A 265 -14.26 26.74 10.87
CA HIS A 265 -15.02 26.14 11.96
C HIS A 265 -16.26 25.32 11.53
N GLY A 266 -16.72 25.46 10.29
CA GLY A 266 -17.89 24.75 9.76
C GLY A 266 -17.68 23.24 9.72
N ASN A 267 -18.76 22.46 9.85
CA ASN A 267 -18.69 21.00 9.85
C ASN A 267 -20.00 20.37 9.34
N LYS A 268 -19.90 19.54 8.30
CA LYS A 268 -21.02 18.85 7.67
C LYS A 268 -21.14 17.42 8.17
N MET A 269 -22.33 17.10 8.68
CA MET A 269 -22.68 15.76 9.16
C MET A 269 -23.23 14.93 8.01
N ILE A 270 -22.56 13.83 7.67
CA ILE A 270 -22.98 12.89 6.62
C ILE A 270 -23.24 11.53 7.28
N PRO A 271 -24.42 10.89 7.08
CA PRO A 271 -24.64 9.54 7.58
C PRO A 271 -23.61 8.56 7.01
N ASP A 272 -22.99 7.76 7.88
CA ASP A 272 -22.06 6.70 7.45
C ASP A 272 -22.81 5.72 6.53
N PRO A 273 -22.30 5.43 5.32
CA PRO A 273 -22.90 4.41 4.47
C PRO A 273 -23.01 3.08 5.22
N ILE A 274 -24.16 2.42 5.11
CA ILE A 274 -24.42 1.14 5.79
C ILE A 274 -23.41 0.11 5.28
N VAL A 275 -22.50 -0.32 6.14
CA VAL A 275 -21.60 -1.45 5.87
C VAL A 275 -22.21 -2.70 6.50
N GLU A 276 -22.71 -3.61 5.66
CA GLU A 276 -22.75 -5.02 6.06
C GLU A 276 -21.30 -5.49 6.14
N LEU A 277 -20.85 -5.89 7.33
CA LEU A 277 -19.55 -6.55 7.47
C LEU A 277 -19.55 -7.79 6.58
N ASP A 278 -18.59 -7.88 5.66
CA ASP A 278 -18.48 -9.02 4.78
C ASP A 278 -18.26 -10.30 5.62
N PRO A 279 -19.01 -11.38 5.35
CA PRO A 279 -18.95 -12.57 6.17
C PRO A 279 -17.59 -13.26 6.05
N VAL A 280 -16.98 -13.53 7.20
CA VAL A 280 -15.70 -14.22 7.31
C VAL A 280 -15.95 -15.68 7.74
N ARG A 281 -15.26 -16.62 7.10
CA ARG A 281 -15.34 -18.07 7.36
C ARG A 281 -13.99 -18.63 7.75
N ASP A 282 -13.99 -19.82 8.36
CA ASP A 282 -12.75 -20.56 8.59
C ASP A 282 -12.18 -21.06 7.26
N TYR A 283 -10.86 -21.05 7.13
CA TYR A 283 -10.17 -21.64 5.97
C TYR A 283 -10.52 -23.12 5.82
N GLN A 284 -10.69 -23.55 4.57
CA GLN A 284 -10.87 -24.96 4.20
C GLN A 284 -10.04 -25.31 2.98
N ASP A 285 -9.53 -26.53 2.94
CA ASP A 285 -8.87 -27.07 1.76
C ASP A 285 -9.86 -27.11 0.59
N VAL A 286 -9.42 -26.68 -0.61
CA VAL A 286 -10.34 -26.56 -1.73
C VAL A 286 -10.59 -27.89 -2.43
N ALA A 287 -11.84 -28.23 -2.71
CA ALA A 287 -12.15 -29.38 -3.55
C ALA A 287 -11.82 -29.07 -5.02
N ILE A 288 -11.28 -30.06 -5.74
CA ILE A 288 -11.08 -30.00 -7.19
C ILE A 288 -12.15 -30.88 -7.87
N PRO A 289 -12.87 -30.38 -8.90
CA PRO A 289 -12.75 -29.05 -9.51
C PRO A 289 -13.26 -27.91 -8.61
N LEU A 290 -12.73 -26.70 -8.79
CA LEU A 290 -13.16 -25.52 -8.06
C LEU A 290 -14.61 -25.20 -8.42
N LYS A 291 -15.48 -25.11 -7.40
CA LYS A 291 -16.94 -25.05 -7.58
C LYS A 291 -17.46 -23.64 -7.85
N PHE A 292 -17.04 -23.05 -8.96
CA PHE A 292 -17.61 -21.79 -9.49
C PHE A 292 -17.65 -21.78 -11.02
N SER A 293 -18.66 -21.13 -11.60
CA SER A 293 -18.96 -21.17 -13.04
C SER A 293 -18.90 -19.80 -13.74
N ARG A 294 -19.01 -18.70 -12.99
CA ARG A 294 -18.84 -17.34 -13.53
C ARG A 294 -17.38 -16.88 -13.43
N PRO A 295 -16.92 -15.98 -14.31
CA PRO A 295 -15.65 -15.29 -14.10
C PRO A 295 -15.67 -14.48 -12.81
N LEU A 296 -14.55 -14.49 -12.09
CA LEU A 296 -14.35 -13.74 -10.86
C LEU A 296 -13.27 -12.68 -11.08
N LYS A 297 -13.52 -11.48 -10.59
CA LYS A 297 -12.61 -10.35 -10.69
C LYS A 297 -12.78 -9.43 -9.49
N LEU A 298 -11.89 -8.46 -9.36
CA LEU A 298 -11.98 -7.40 -8.35
C LEU A 298 -13.41 -6.90 -8.15
N GLY A 299 -13.86 -6.85 -6.89
CA GLY A 299 -15.22 -6.47 -6.49
C GLY A 299 -16.24 -7.62 -6.49
N SER A 300 -15.89 -8.79 -7.02
CA SER A 300 -16.74 -9.98 -6.91
C SER A 300 -16.92 -10.38 -5.45
N LYS A 301 -18.13 -10.82 -5.08
CA LYS A 301 -18.43 -11.36 -3.74
C LYS A 301 -19.17 -12.69 -3.86
N GLY A 302 -19.01 -13.58 -2.88
CA GLY A 302 -19.78 -14.82 -2.79
C GLY A 302 -18.95 -16.06 -2.46
N ASP A 303 -19.63 -17.22 -2.42
CA ASP A 303 -19.00 -18.50 -2.10
C ASP A 303 -17.92 -18.92 -3.10
N ASP A 304 -18.11 -18.53 -4.36
CA ASP A 304 -17.13 -18.72 -5.43
C ASP A 304 -15.81 -17.99 -5.17
N VAL A 305 -15.89 -16.75 -4.68
CA VAL A 305 -14.73 -15.95 -4.30
C VAL A 305 -14.03 -16.55 -3.08
N TYR A 306 -14.76 -17.00 -2.08
CA TYR A 306 -14.16 -17.71 -0.93
C TYR A 306 -13.38 -18.96 -1.39
N ILE A 307 -13.93 -19.75 -2.32
CA ILE A 307 -13.25 -20.91 -2.90
C ILE A 307 -11.95 -20.48 -3.61
N LEU A 308 -12.01 -19.41 -4.42
CA LEU A 308 -10.83 -18.86 -5.09
C LEU A 308 -9.76 -18.43 -4.08
N ILE A 309 -10.13 -17.72 -3.02
CA ILE A 309 -9.19 -17.24 -2.00
C ILE A 309 -8.51 -18.42 -1.30
N CYS A 310 -9.27 -19.44 -0.91
CA CYS A 310 -8.70 -20.65 -0.33
C CYS A 310 -7.73 -21.36 -1.29
N ALA A 311 -8.04 -21.39 -2.60
CA ALA A 311 -7.18 -21.96 -3.64
C ALA A 311 -5.87 -21.17 -3.78
N LEU A 312 -5.93 -19.83 -3.79
CA LEU A 312 -4.76 -18.97 -3.85
C LEU A 312 -3.89 -19.09 -2.58
N MET A 313 -4.51 -19.22 -1.41
CA MET A 313 -3.80 -19.49 -0.15
C MET A 313 -3.11 -20.85 -0.17
N GLU A 314 -3.77 -21.89 -0.71
CA GLU A 314 -3.20 -23.23 -0.80
C GLU A 314 -1.99 -23.28 -1.76
N LEU A 315 -2.05 -22.53 -2.86
CA LEU A 315 -0.96 -22.41 -3.83
C LEU A 315 0.15 -21.45 -3.40
N GLY A 316 0.01 -20.79 -2.23
CA GLY A 316 0.98 -19.82 -1.73
C GLY A 316 0.95 -18.46 -2.43
N TYR A 317 -0.06 -18.21 -3.28
CA TYR A 317 -0.26 -16.91 -3.93
C TYR A 317 -0.86 -15.85 -3.00
N LEU A 318 -1.43 -16.30 -1.87
CA LEU A 318 -1.95 -15.44 -0.81
C LEU A 318 -1.50 -16.00 0.55
N LYS A 319 -1.23 -15.13 1.53
CA LYS A 319 -0.87 -15.57 2.89
C LYS A 319 -1.97 -16.48 3.45
N LYS A 320 -1.58 -17.64 3.99
CA LYS A 320 -2.51 -18.52 4.68
C LYS A 320 -3.03 -17.84 5.95
N ASP A 321 -4.34 -17.68 6.02
CA ASP A 321 -5.05 -17.17 7.19
C ASP A 321 -6.06 -18.22 7.66
N THR A 322 -6.33 -18.25 8.96
CA THR A 322 -7.41 -19.06 9.54
C THR A 322 -8.80 -18.51 9.20
N LYS A 323 -8.88 -17.21 8.92
CA LYS A 323 -10.11 -16.49 8.62
C LYS A 323 -10.09 -15.95 7.19
N VAL A 324 -11.08 -16.35 6.40
CA VAL A 324 -11.15 -16.09 4.96
C VAL A 324 -12.41 -15.30 4.64
N THR A 325 -12.25 -14.18 3.95
CA THR A 325 -13.35 -13.38 3.40
C THR A 325 -13.98 -14.05 2.18
N ASN A 326 -15.13 -13.58 1.76
CA ASN A 326 -15.77 -13.98 0.50
C ASN A 326 -15.77 -12.82 -0.53
N VAL A 327 -14.82 -11.90 -0.40
CA VAL A 327 -14.68 -10.70 -1.24
C VAL A 327 -13.37 -10.72 -2.02
N PHE A 328 -13.48 -10.48 -3.32
CA PHE A 328 -12.35 -10.40 -4.24
C PHE A 328 -11.83 -8.97 -4.15
N ASN A 329 -11.08 -8.71 -3.08
CA ASN A 329 -10.46 -7.42 -2.82
C ASN A 329 -9.13 -7.29 -3.56
N ILE A 330 -8.44 -6.16 -3.34
CA ILE A 330 -7.17 -5.86 -3.98
C ILE A 330 -6.07 -6.91 -3.73
N ASN A 331 -6.02 -7.51 -2.54
CA ASN A 331 -5.01 -8.52 -2.21
C ASN A 331 -5.27 -9.81 -2.99
N VAL A 332 -6.55 -10.14 -3.22
CA VAL A 332 -6.95 -11.26 -4.07
C VAL A 332 -6.62 -10.98 -5.53
N ASP A 333 -6.83 -9.75 -6.01
CA ASP A 333 -6.44 -9.35 -7.38
C ASP A 333 -4.94 -9.44 -7.60
N ASP A 334 -4.14 -8.91 -6.68
CA ASP A 334 -2.68 -9.00 -6.76
C ASP A 334 -2.21 -10.47 -6.74
N ALA A 335 -2.85 -11.32 -5.92
CA ALA A 335 -2.59 -12.76 -5.87
C ALA A 335 -3.02 -13.50 -7.16
N VAL A 336 -4.16 -13.15 -7.76
CA VAL A 336 -4.61 -13.72 -9.04
C VAL A 336 -3.64 -13.33 -10.15
N ARG A 337 -3.28 -12.06 -10.26
CA ARG A 337 -2.31 -11.60 -11.27
C ARG A 337 -0.95 -12.26 -11.08
N TRP A 338 -0.55 -12.54 -9.83
CA TRP A 338 0.66 -13.31 -9.55
C TRP A 338 0.53 -14.77 -10.01
N ALA A 339 -0.57 -15.43 -9.68
CA ALA A 339 -0.85 -16.77 -10.15
C ALA A 339 -0.86 -16.85 -11.68
N GLN A 340 -1.50 -15.89 -12.36
CA GLN A 340 -1.55 -15.82 -13.82
C GLN A 340 -0.16 -15.75 -14.45
N ARG A 341 0.71 -14.88 -13.93
CA ARG A 341 2.12 -14.78 -14.35
C ARG A 341 2.86 -16.11 -14.19
N LYS A 342 2.72 -16.76 -13.03
CA LYS A 342 3.43 -18.01 -12.72
C LYS A 342 2.90 -19.21 -13.50
N LEU A 343 1.61 -19.21 -13.79
CA LEU A 343 0.93 -20.26 -14.55
C LEU A 343 0.95 -20.01 -16.06
N GLN A 344 1.61 -18.94 -16.52
CA GLN A 344 1.78 -18.58 -17.92
C GLN A 344 0.46 -18.45 -18.68
N VAL A 345 -0.55 -17.86 -18.03
CA VAL A 345 -1.83 -17.46 -18.63
C VAL A 345 -1.91 -15.93 -18.73
N GLU A 346 -2.90 -15.40 -19.43
CA GLU A 346 -3.11 -13.95 -19.55
C GLU A 346 -3.24 -13.27 -18.18
N VAL A 347 -2.56 -12.12 -18.00
CA VAL A 347 -2.46 -11.40 -16.72
C VAL A 347 -3.48 -10.26 -16.70
N ASP A 348 -4.75 -10.61 -16.74
CA ASP A 348 -5.87 -9.66 -16.80
C ASP A 348 -6.52 -9.38 -15.42
N GLY A 349 -6.17 -10.16 -14.37
CA GLY A 349 -6.80 -10.07 -13.05
C GLY A 349 -8.18 -10.74 -12.97
N GLU A 350 -8.64 -11.36 -14.06
CA GLU A 350 -9.89 -12.09 -14.14
C GLU A 350 -9.64 -13.62 -14.06
N VAL A 351 -10.31 -14.27 -13.12
CA VAL A 351 -10.34 -15.73 -13.02
C VAL A 351 -11.43 -16.27 -13.94
N GLY A 352 -11.12 -16.22 -15.24
CA GLY A 352 -11.87 -16.88 -16.31
C GLY A 352 -11.62 -18.39 -16.36
N LEU A 353 -12.12 -19.06 -17.41
CA LEU A 353 -12.02 -20.51 -17.57
C LEU A 353 -10.56 -21.00 -17.64
N GLU A 354 -9.69 -20.24 -18.29
CA GLU A 354 -8.27 -20.56 -18.46
C GLU A 354 -7.52 -20.48 -17.13
N THR A 355 -7.57 -19.32 -16.45
CA THR A 355 -6.99 -19.12 -15.11
C THR A 355 -7.50 -20.16 -14.12
N LYS A 356 -8.81 -20.47 -14.14
CA LYS A 356 -9.39 -21.51 -13.28
C LYS A 356 -8.77 -22.88 -13.53
N LYS A 357 -8.65 -23.32 -14.80
CA LYS A 357 -8.04 -24.62 -15.14
C LYS A 357 -6.58 -24.69 -14.69
N ALA A 358 -5.83 -23.61 -14.90
CA ALA A 358 -4.43 -23.52 -14.51
C ALA A 358 -4.26 -23.63 -12.98
N LEU A 359 -5.11 -22.94 -12.20
CA LEU A 359 -5.13 -23.07 -10.73
C LEU A 359 -5.47 -24.50 -10.30
N GLU A 360 -6.48 -25.13 -10.91
CA GLU A 360 -6.82 -26.52 -10.59
C GLU A 360 -5.69 -27.50 -10.91
N GLU A 361 -5.01 -27.33 -12.04
CA GLU A 361 -3.86 -28.15 -12.41
C GLU A 361 -2.69 -27.94 -11.45
N ALA A 362 -2.41 -26.70 -11.06
CA ALA A 362 -1.40 -26.39 -10.05
C ALA A 362 -1.72 -27.06 -8.71
N ILE A 363 -2.99 -27.03 -8.27
CA ILE A 363 -3.44 -27.71 -7.04
C ILE A 363 -3.26 -29.24 -7.17
N ARG A 364 -3.61 -29.83 -8.32
CA ARG A 364 -3.37 -31.27 -8.56
C ARG A 364 -1.88 -31.62 -8.53
N LYS A 365 -1.01 -30.73 -9.01
CA LYS A 365 0.46 -30.93 -9.00
C LYS A 365 1.06 -30.88 -7.60
N ILE A 366 0.57 -29.99 -6.72
CA ILE A 366 1.02 -29.93 -5.32
C ILE A 366 0.38 -31.00 -4.43
N ARG A 367 -0.65 -31.71 -4.93
CA ARG A 367 -1.33 -32.83 -4.25
C ARG A 367 -0.99 -34.20 -4.88
N PRO A 368 0.18 -34.81 -4.62
CA PRO A 368 0.29 -36.28 -4.75
C PRO A 368 0.92 -36.97 -3.53
N ILE A 369 0.21 -38.00 -3.05
CA ILE A 369 0.52 -38.98 -1.97
C ILE A 369 0.91 -38.35 -0.63
N ILE A 370 -0.06 -38.33 0.28
CA ILE A 370 0.17 -38.15 1.71
C ILE A 370 1.19 -39.20 2.17
N GLN A 371 2.44 -38.80 2.31
CA GLN A 371 3.21 -39.22 3.47
C GLN A 371 3.16 -38.06 4.47
N PRO A 372 2.79 -38.32 5.73
CA PRO A 372 2.79 -37.27 6.73
C PRO A 372 4.21 -36.69 6.82
N PRO A 373 4.37 -35.39 7.15
CA PRO A 373 5.69 -34.88 7.48
C PRO A 373 6.22 -35.71 8.66
N THR A 374 7.23 -36.52 8.40
CA THR A 374 8.08 -37.01 9.46
C THR A 374 8.81 -35.79 10.02
N SER A 375 8.71 -35.59 11.32
CA SER A 375 9.49 -34.61 12.07
C SER A 375 10.96 -34.67 11.61
N GLY A 376 11.43 -33.60 10.95
CA GLY A 376 12.82 -33.50 10.45
C GLY A 376 13.03 -32.88 9.06
N SER A 377 11.99 -32.71 8.22
CA SER A 377 12.15 -32.20 6.85
C SER A 377 11.95 -30.68 6.71
N PHE A 378 12.64 -30.06 5.74
CA PHE A 378 12.58 -28.62 5.48
C PHE A 378 11.21 -28.16 4.97
N ASN A 379 10.72 -27.02 5.47
CA ASN A 379 9.54 -26.31 4.98
C ASN A 379 9.83 -24.80 5.04
N GLY A 380 9.85 -24.15 3.88
CA GLY A 380 10.28 -22.74 3.75
C GLY A 380 9.41 -21.76 4.53
N ALA A 381 8.09 -21.95 4.56
CA ALA A 381 7.19 -21.06 5.30
C ALA A 381 7.41 -21.16 6.83
N LYS A 382 7.53 -22.38 7.36
CA LYS A 382 7.85 -22.60 8.78
C LYS A 382 9.26 -22.09 9.14
N PHE A 383 10.20 -22.19 8.21
CA PHE A 383 11.54 -21.63 8.39
C PHE A 383 11.48 -20.09 8.46
N ALA A 384 10.70 -19.44 7.60
CA ALA A 384 10.49 -18.00 7.64
C ALA A 384 9.85 -17.56 8.97
N ASP A 385 8.79 -18.25 9.42
CA ASP A 385 8.11 -17.97 10.69
C ASP A 385 9.08 -18.12 11.88
N PHE A 386 9.92 -19.17 11.86
CA PHE A 386 10.98 -19.38 12.85
C PHE A 386 11.99 -18.22 12.85
N CYS A 387 12.50 -17.84 11.68
CA CYS A 387 13.46 -16.74 11.54
C CYS A 387 12.88 -15.42 12.03
N GLU A 388 11.64 -15.08 11.65
CA GLU A 388 10.96 -13.87 12.12
C GLU A 388 10.80 -13.85 13.65
N SER A 389 10.36 -14.96 14.23
CA SER A 389 10.21 -15.10 15.69
C SER A 389 11.53 -14.92 16.44
N ILE A 390 12.62 -15.51 15.94
CA ILE A 390 13.94 -15.45 16.56
C ILE A 390 14.56 -14.06 16.40
N LEU A 391 14.57 -13.51 15.18
CA LEU A 391 15.31 -12.28 14.88
C LEU A 391 14.61 -11.02 15.40
N SER A 392 13.28 -11.07 15.61
CA SER A 392 12.53 -9.98 16.26
C SER A 392 13.00 -9.67 17.69
N GLN A 393 13.72 -10.58 18.32
CA GLN A 393 14.31 -10.41 19.65
C GLN A 393 15.56 -9.52 19.65
N ASN A 394 16.04 -9.06 18.48
CA ASN A 394 17.14 -8.11 18.34
C ASN A 394 18.41 -8.57 19.09
N ILE A 395 18.80 -9.83 18.88
CA ILE A 395 19.89 -10.49 19.61
C ILE A 395 21.21 -9.73 19.31
N PRO A 396 21.86 -9.13 20.31
CA PRO A 396 23.08 -8.36 20.11
C PRO A 396 24.24 -9.27 19.77
N TRP A 397 25.15 -8.82 18.90
CA TRP A 397 26.38 -9.54 18.59
C TRP A 397 27.33 -9.46 19.79
N SER A 398 27.92 -10.59 20.18
CA SER A 398 29.02 -10.61 21.14
C SER A 398 29.94 -11.79 20.85
N ARG A 399 31.23 -11.67 21.21
CA ARG A 399 32.23 -12.74 21.06
C ARG A 399 31.92 -14.00 21.88
N ASN A 400 30.94 -13.93 22.77
CA ASN A 400 30.52 -15.03 23.65
C ASN A 400 29.27 -15.75 23.14
N ILE A 401 28.82 -15.46 21.92
CA ILE A 401 27.68 -16.15 21.31
C ILE A 401 28.13 -17.43 20.62
N ASP A 402 27.49 -18.53 21.00
CA ASP A 402 27.88 -19.89 20.63
C ASP A 402 27.90 -20.14 19.11
N PHE A 403 27.02 -19.50 18.34
CA PHE A 403 26.88 -19.78 16.92
C PHE A 403 27.91 -19.07 16.02
N ILE A 404 28.70 -18.14 16.56
CA ILE A 404 29.81 -17.49 15.85
C ILE A 404 31.11 -18.30 15.99
N GLN A 405 31.24 -19.10 17.04
CA GLN A 405 32.46 -19.87 17.33
C GLN A 405 32.95 -20.75 16.17
N PRO A 406 32.09 -21.44 15.40
CA PRO A 406 32.52 -22.23 14.25
C PRO A 406 33.25 -21.40 13.18
N PHE A 407 32.94 -20.11 13.08
CA PHE A 407 33.51 -19.20 12.09
C PHE A 407 34.83 -18.57 12.53
N VAL A 408 35.03 -18.40 13.84
CA VAL A 408 36.26 -17.79 14.41
C VAL A 408 37.50 -18.62 14.08
N SER A 409 37.37 -19.96 14.05
CA SER A 409 38.45 -20.86 13.67
C SER A 409 38.75 -20.88 12.16
N THR A 410 37.76 -20.53 11.33
CA THR A 410 37.83 -20.68 9.87
C THR A 410 38.24 -19.39 9.17
N LEU A 411 37.77 -18.22 9.63
CA LEU A 411 37.95 -16.93 8.96
C LEU A 411 39.06 -16.05 9.57
N GLY A 412 39.66 -16.49 10.69
CA GLY A 412 40.70 -15.74 11.41
C GLY A 412 40.16 -14.54 12.21
N ARG A 413 40.98 -14.05 13.15
CA ARG A 413 40.62 -12.93 14.05
C ARG A 413 40.69 -11.59 13.30
N GLY A 414 39.67 -11.20 12.54
CA GLY A 414 39.66 -9.86 11.93
C GLY A 414 38.49 -9.48 11.04
N SER A 415 37.79 -10.44 10.42
CA SER A 415 36.74 -10.15 9.42
C SER A 415 35.41 -10.73 9.90
N TRP A 416 34.43 -9.87 10.19
CA TRP A 416 33.16 -10.28 10.81
C TRP A 416 32.00 -10.23 9.80
N HIS A 417 31.76 -11.33 9.08
CA HIS A 417 30.64 -11.47 8.14
C HIS A 417 29.34 -11.87 8.86
N TRP A 418 28.82 -10.99 9.73
CA TRP A 418 27.68 -11.30 10.63
C TRP A 418 26.42 -11.77 9.92
N CYS A 419 26.14 -11.25 8.73
CA CYS A 419 24.95 -11.62 7.94
C CYS A 419 24.95 -13.10 7.56
N GLY A 420 26.04 -13.62 7.02
CA GLY A 420 26.15 -15.03 6.65
C GLY A 420 26.21 -15.96 7.88
N ALA A 421 26.86 -15.54 8.97
CA ALA A 421 26.87 -16.29 10.22
C ALA A 421 25.45 -16.46 10.81
N THR A 422 24.63 -15.40 10.69
CA THR A 422 23.21 -15.43 11.10
C THR A 422 22.42 -16.44 10.29
N VAL A 423 22.53 -16.39 8.95
CA VAL A 423 21.80 -17.30 8.05
C VAL A 423 22.21 -18.75 8.31
N TYR A 424 23.50 -19.03 8.42
CA TYR A 424 24.00 -20.36 8.74
C TYR A 424 23.47 -20.89 10.07
N TRP A 425 23.47 -20.06 11.11
CA TRP A 425 22.95 -20.42 12.41
C TRP A 425 21.46 -20.78 12.34
N LEU A 426 20.65 -19.95 11.67
CA LEU A 426 19.22 -20.18 11.51
C LEU A 426 18.95 -21.51 10.79
N ILE A 427 19.67 -21.80 9.70
CA ILE A 427 19.56 -23.07 8.98
C ILE A 427 19.95 -24.24 9.89
N ASN A 428 21.01 -24.11 10.68
CA ASN A 428 21.41 -25.18 11.59
C ASN A 428 20.38 -25.44 12.69
N GLU A 429 19.89 -24.40 13.38
CA GLU A 429 18.90 -24.57 14.45
C GLU A 429 17.58 -25.12 13.94
N PHE A 430 17.14 -24.67 12.76
CA PHE A 430 15.86 -25.10 12.21
C PHE A 430 15.91 -26.47 11.53
N LEU A 431 16.98 -26.76 10.79
CA LEU A 431 17.03 -27.90 9.88
C LEU A 431 18.05 -28.96 10.29
N TYR A 432 19.29 -28.60 10.64
CA TYR A 432 20.35 -29.60 10.85
C TYR A 432 20.38 -30.17 12.27
N LYS A 433 20.32 -29.32 13.28
CA LYS A 433 20.40 -29.69 14.70
C LYS A 433 19.27 -30.62 15.13
N PRO A 434 17.99 -30.44 14.71
CA PRO A 434 16.94 -31.40 15.00
C PRO A 434 17.19 -32.79 14.41
N ASN A 435 17.99 -32.87 13.35
CA ASN A 435 18.39 -34.12 12.70
C ASN A 435 19.74 -34.67 13.21
N GLY A 436 20.33 -34.06 14.25
CA GLY A 436 21.63 -34.48 14.80
C GLY A 436 22.80 -34.25 13.83
N LYS A 437 22.64 -33.30 12.90
CA LYS A 437 23.61 -32.97 11.85
C LYS A 437 24.06 -31.51 12.01
N THR A 438 25.05 -31.13 11.21
CA THR A 438 25.55 -29.75 11.10
C THR A 438 25.80 -29.46 9.63
N MET A 439 25.38 -28.28 9.16
CA MET A 439 25.67 -27.82 7.81
C MET A 439 27.17 -27.65 7.62
N GLN A 440 27.71 -28.15 6.52
CA GLN A 440 29.13 -28.01 6.22
C GLN A 440 29.48 -26.52 6.01
N LEU A 441 30.48 -26.03 6.73
CA LEU A 441 30.88 -24.61 6.71
C LEU A 441 31.70 -24.23 5.46
N GLN A 442 32.45 -25.18 4.91
CA GLN A 442 33.39 -24.95 3.80
C GLN A 442 33.57 -26.22 2.95
N TYR A 443 33.64 -26.05 1.63
CA TYR A 443 34.02 -27.09 0.67
C TYR A 443 35.55 -27.08 0.48
N PRO A 444 36.19 -28.23 0.20
CA PRO A 444 37.65 -28.34 0.04
C PRO A 444 38.27 -27.38 -0.98
N GLU A 445 37.47 -26.86 -1.92
CA GLU A 445 37.90 -26.01 -3.04
C GLU A 445 37.67 -24.50 -2.79
N MET A 446 37.14 -24.11 -1.64
CA MET A 446 36.91 -22.69 -1.29
C MET A 446 38.11 -22.11 -0.53
N GLU A 447 38.64 -20.95 -0.96
CA GLU A 447 39.67 -20.24 -0.19
C GLU A 447 39.08 -19.70 1.14
N ALA A 448 39.86 -19.76 2.22
CA ALA A 448 39.40 -19.37 3.57
C ALA A 448 39.10 -17.86 3.73
N THR A 449 39.28 -17.07 2.67
CA THR A 449 39.13 -15.61 2.63
C THR A 449 37.79 -15.13 2.04
N PHE A 450 36.92 -16.02 1.55
CA PHE A 450 35.63 -15.63 1.00
C PHE A 450 34.65 -15.20 2.11
N ALA A 451 33.96 -14.09 1.89
CA ALA A 451 32.88 -13.67 2.78
C ALA A 451 31.76 -14.73 2.77
N LEU A 452 31.01 -14.81 3.89
CA LEU A 452 30.03 -15.88 4.10
C LEU A 452 28.84 -15.82 3.11
N VAL A 453 28.71 -14.73 2.37
CA VAL A 453 27.69 -14.54 1.35
C VAL A 453 28.02 -15.37 0.11
N GLU A 454 29.25 -15.29 -0.39
CA GLU A 454 29.76 -16.01 -1.55
C GLU A 454 29.82 -17.52 -1.25
N ALA A 455 30.22 -17.90 -0.04
CA ALA A 455 30.19 -19.30 0.38
C ALA A 455 28.76 -19.89 0.36
N SER A 456 27.77 -19.11 0.81
CA SER A 456 26.37 -19.52 0.75
C SER A 456 25.88 -19.61 -0.70
N GLN A 457 26.22 -18.62 -1.54
CA GLN A 457 25.90 -18.62 -2.96
C GLN A 457 26.43 -19.88 -3.66
N GLN A 458 27.73 -20.16 -3.49
CA GLN A 458 28.39 -21.30 -4.09
C GLN A 458 27.79 -22.63 -3.60
N TYR A 459 27.42 -22.72 -2.31
CA TYR A 459 26.70 -23.86 -1.76
C TYR A 459 25.38 -24.09 -2.51
N PHE A 460 24.52 -23.07 -2.61
CA PHE A 460 23.25 -23.19 -3.32
C PHE A 460 23.45 -23.51 -4.81
N GLN A 461 24.50 -23.00 -5.45
CA GLN A 461 24.82 -23.32 -6.84
C GLN A 461 25.23 -24.78 -7.00
N ASN A 462 26.09 -25.30 -6.13
CA ASN A 462 26.55 -26.70 -6.17
C ASN A 462 25.40 -27.70 -5.96
N GLU A 463 24.45 -27.35 -5.09
CA GLU A 463 23.25 -28.17 -4.86
C GLU A 463 22.18 -28.01 -5.96
N GLY A 464 22.34 -27.06 -6.89
CA GLY A 464 21.35 -26.77 -7.93
C GLY A 464 20.11 -26.04 -7.41
N TRP A 465 20.25 -25.30 -6.31
CA TRP A 465 19.18 -24.59 -5.58
C TRP A 465 19.23 -23.07 -5.75
N TYR A 466 20.20 -22.57 -6.49
CA TYR A 466 20.42 -21.14 -6.69
C TYR A 466 19.66 -20.61 -7.90
N GLU A 467 18.99 -19.48 -7.70
CA GLU A 467 18.30 -18.72 -8.74
C GLU A 467 18.93 -17.33 -8.87
N ASP A 468 19.24 -16.95 -10.11
CA ASP A 468 19.69 -15.60 -10.47
C ASP A 468 18.49 -14.68 -10.63
N ASN A 469 18.54 -13.47 -10.06
CA ASN A 469 17.38 -12.59 -9.98
C ASN A 469 17.42 -11.41 -10.97
N ARG A 470 18.18 -11.50 -12.07
CA ARG A 470 18.21 -10.47 -13.13
C ARG A 470 16.84 -10.13 -13.72
N ASP A 471 15.88 -11.04 -13.66
CA ASP A 471 14.51 -10.82 -14.16
C ASP A 471 13.56 -10.22 -13.10
N GLY A 472 14.05 -9.88 -11.91
CA GLY A 472 13.28 -9.20 -10.86
C GLY A 472 12.21 -10.07 -10.18
N TYR A 473 12.50 -11.36 -9.99
CA TYR A 473 11.64 -12.28 -9.24
C TYR A 473 11.55 -11.91 -7.75
N VAL A 474 10.41 -12.27 -7.16
CA VAL A 474 10.20 -12.23 -5.71
C VAL A 474 10.50 -13.63 -5.15
N PRO A 475 11.48 -13.77 -4.25
CA PRO A 475 11.79 -15.05 -3.61
C PRO A 475 10.59 -15.60 -2.80
N PRO A 476 10.46 -16.92 -2.63
CA PRO A 476 9.47 -17.49 -1.71
C PRO A 476 9.89 -17.28 -0.24
N ALA A 477 8.91 -17.33 0.68
CA ALA A 477 9.18 -17.29 2.11
C ALA A 477 10.18 -18.38 2.53
N GLY A 478 11.22 -17.98 3.27
CA GLY A 478 12.29 -18.86 3.72
C GLY A 478 13.46 -19.01 2.74
N ALA A 479 13.38 -18.39 1.55
CA ALA A 479 14.51 -18.32 0.63
C ALA A 479 15.67 -17.51 1.23
N ILE A 480 16.89 -17.88 0.87
CA ILE A 480 18.10 -17.15 1.27
C ILE A 480 18.42 -16.13 0.20
N VAL A 481 18.20 -14.85 0.48
CA VAL A 481 18.40 -13.75 -0.48
C VAL A 481 19.81 -13.20 -0.40
N ILE A 482 20.39 -12.93 -1.57
CA ILE A 482 21.67 -12.24 -1.76
C ILE A 482 21.38 -10.91 -2.45
N PHE A 483 21.90 -9.82 -1.88
CA PHE A 483 21.59 -8.48 -2.35
C PHE A 483 22.72 -7.48 -2.08
N ASP A 484 22.73 -6.39 -2.85
CA ASP A 484 23.70 -5.29 -2.72
C ASP A 484 23.45 -4.46 -1.45
N TRP A 485 24.47 -4.35 -0.59
CA TRP A 485 24.42 -3.58 0.65
C TRP A 485 24.38 -2.05 0.42
N ASP A 486 25.22 -1.54 -0.49
CA ASP A 486 25.49 -0.11 -0.65
C ASP A 486 24.49 0.61 -1.58
N GLN A 487 23.51 -0.13 -2.11
CA GLN A 487 22.46 0.41 -2.98
C GLN A 487 23.00 1.08 -4.26
N VAL A 488 24.16 0.65 -4.76
CA VAL A 488 24.84 1.32 -5.88
C VAL A 488 24.34 0.75 -7.20
N ASN A 489 23.26 1.37 -7.70
CA ASN A 489 22.91 1.54 -9.12
C ASN A 489 23.03 0.30 -10.05
N ILE A 490 21.86 -0.17 -10.50
CA ILE A 490 21.63 -1.24 -11.50
C ILE A 490 22.37 -1.11 -12.85
N ASN A 491 23.04 0.02 -13.11
CA ASN A 491 23.69 0.32 -14.39
C ASN A 491 25.20 0.06 -14.41
N ALA A 492 25.78 -0.51 -13.35
CA ALA A 492 27.22 -0.82 -13.26
C ALA A 492 27.47 -2.28 -12.79
N PRO A 493 27.42 -3.27 -13.71
CA PRO A 493 27.56 -4.71 -13.41
C PRO A 493 28.97 -5.19 -12.98
N ASP A 494 29.99 -4.33 -12.96
CA ASP A 494 31.40 -4.75 -12.92
C ASP A 494 32.23 -4.23 -11.71
N GLN A 495 31.60 -3.70 -10.64
CA GLN A 495 32.33 -3.31 -9.43
C GLN A 495 32.08 -4.30 -8.30
N ASN A 496 33.17 -4.85 -7.74
CA ASN A 496 33.22 -5.72 -6.56
C ASN A 496 32.16 -5.29 -5.52
N TYR A 497 31.05 -6.05 -5.47
CA TYR A 497 29.89 -5.72 -4.66
C TYR A 497 30.13 -6.08 -3.20
N ASP A 498 29.81 -5.15 -2.29
CA ASP A 498 29.66 -5.47 -0.87
C ASP A 498 28.38 -6.31 -0.69
N SER A 499 28.54 -7.61 -0.93
CA SER A 499 27.43 -8.57 -0.97
C SER A 499 26.87 -8.80 0.43
N HIS A 500 25.54 -8.75 0.59
CA HIS A 500 24.83 -9.07 1.82
C HIS A 500 23.90 -10.27 1.64
N ILE A 501 23.53 -10.91 2.75
CA ILE A 501 22.66 -12.08 2.76
C ILE A 501 21.63 -12.02 3.89
N GLY A 502 20.44 -12.54 3.64
CA GLY A 502 19.38 -12.65 4.64
C GLY A 502 18.36 -13.73 4.31
N VAL A 503 17.41 -13.93 5.22
CA VAL A 503 16.26 -14.82 4.99
C VAL A 503 15.08 -13.97 4.52
N PHE A 504 14.53 -14.26 3.34
CA PHE A 504 13.33 -13.61 2.85
C PHE A 504 12.11 -14.06 3.65
N LEU A 505 11.40 -13.11 4.24
CA LEU A 505 10.23 -13.39 5.06
C LEU A 505 8.94 -13.17 4.26
N ARG A 506 8.82 -12.01 3.60
CA ARG A 506 7.64 -11.60 2.81
C ARG A 506 7.93 -10.34 1.99
N MET A 507 7.00 -9.96 1.11
CA MET A 507 6.94 -8.60 0.56
C MET A 507 6.14 -7.66 1.47
N ASN A 508 6.52 -6.38 1.46
CA ASN A 508 5.74 -5.25 1.94
C ASN A 508 5.73 -4.15 0.85
N GLY A 509 4.75 -4.20 -0.04
CA GLY A 509 4.74 -3.38 -1.25
C GLY A 509 5.90 -3.74 -2.18
N ASP A 510 6.70 -2.74 -2.60
CA ASP A 510 7.92 -2.92 -3.39
C ASP A 510 9.17 -3.27 -2.55
N LEU A 511 9.02 -3.31 -1.23
CA LEU A 511 10.09 -3.71 -0.32
C LEU A 511 9.98 -5.20 -0.03
N PHE A 512 11.10 -5.89 0.03
CA PHE A 512 11.16 -7.21 0.66
C PHE A 512 11.51 -7.05 2.13
N VAL A 513 10.83 -7.83 2.97
CA VAL A 513 11.14 -7.97 4.39
C VAL A 513 12.12 -9.13 4.54
N CYS A 514 13.31 -8.84 5.06
CA CYS A 514 14.34 -9.83 5.33
C CYS A 514 14.71 -9.87 6.81
N GLY A 515 14.95 -11.08 7.29
CA GLY A 515 15.66 -11.33 8.54
C GLY A 515 17.15 -11.40 8.26
N GLU A 516 17.95 -10.54 8.90
CA GLU A 516 19.37 -10.40 8.61
C GLU A 516 20.20 -10.10 9.88
N GLY A 517 21.52 -10.21 9.76
CA GLY A 517 22.47 -9.87 10.81
C GLY A 517 23.35 -8.70 10.42
N ASN A 518 23.28 -7.58 11.15
CA ASN A 518 23.97 -6.35 10.72
C ASN A 518 24.40 -5.37 11.84
N THR A 519 25.36 -4.51 11.50
CA THR A 519 25.82 -3.29 12.18
C THR A 519 25.50 -2.04 11.33
N ASP A 520 24.24 -1.61 11.24
CA ASP A 520 24.00 -0.19 10.89
C ASP A 520 24.58 0.58 12.08
N ARG A 521 25.59 1.44 11.85
CA ARG A 521 26.26 2.22 12.90
C ARG A 521 25.22 2.92 13.78
N SER A 522 24.86 2.28 14.89
CA SER A 522 24.05 2.84 15.95
C SER A 522 24.92 2.80 17.18
N ASP A 523 25.09 3.96 17.80
CA ASP A 523 26.04 4.20 18.91
C ASP A 523 25.75 3.37 20.18
N SER A 524 24.74 2.51 20.14
CA SER A 524 24.26 1.70 21.27
C SER A 524 24.78 0.25 21.29
N TYR A 525 25.31 -0.28 20.18
CA TYR A 525 25.90 -1.64 20.14
C TYR A 525 27.15 -1.67 19.24
N PRO A 526 28.37 -1.60 19.81
CA PRO A 526 29.61 -1.52 19.03
C PRO A 526 29.87 -2.74 18.13
N ASP A 527 29.24 -3.88 18.42
CA ASP A 527 29.37 -5.13 17.67
C ASP A 527 28.15 -5.45 16.76
N GLY A 528 27.03 -4.70 16.86
CA GLY A 528 25.77 -4.86 16.08
C GLY A 528 24.72 -5.81 16.66
N ARG A 529 23.69 -6.20 15.86
CA ARG A 529 22.63 -7.17 16.26
C ARG A 529 21.90 -7.86 15.10
N THR A 530 21.11 -8.90 15.38
CA THR A 530 20.09 -9.40 14.44
C THR A 530 18.96 -8.39 14.26
N ALA A 531 18.35 -8.36 13.08
CA ALA A 531 17.23 -7.47 12.79
C ALA A 531 16.27 -8.03 11.73
N ILE A 532 15.06 -7.48 11.72
CA ILE A 532 14.13 -7.56 10.59
C ILE A 532 14.16 -6.21 9.89
N ARG A 533 14.41 -6.22 8.57
CA ARG A 533 14.53 -5.02 7.74
C ARG A 533 13.65 -5.09 6.52
N GLU A 534 13.32 -3.91 6.00
CA GLU A 534 12.65 -3.76 4.72
C GLU A 534 13.63 -3.13 3.73
N ARG A 535 13.75 -3.72 2.54
CA ARG A 535 14.72 -3.31 1.52
C ARG A 535 14.08 -3.28 0.14
N PRO A 536 14.49 -2.37 -0.77
CA PRO A 536 13.96 -2.34 -2.13
C PRO A 536 14.18 -3.66 -2.87
N ARG A 537 13.14 -4.23 -3.50
CA ARG A 537 13.22 -5.52 -4.22
C ARG A 537 14.30 -5.59 -5.28
N GLN A 538 14.62 -4.47 -5.91
CA GLN A 538 15.63 -4.37 -6.96
C GLN A 538 17.07 -4.61 -6.46
N LEU A 539 17.29 -4.64 -5.15
CA LEU A 539 18.60 -4.97 -4.59
C LEU A 539 18.87 -6.48 -4.63
N ILE A 540 17.84 -7.33 -4.74
CA ILE A 540 18.00 -8.77 -4.77
C ILE A 540 18.69 -9.18 -6.08
N GLN A 541 19.92 -9.66 -5.95
CA GLN A 541 20.74 -10.15 -7.06
C GLN A 541 20.47 -11.63 -7.37
N GLY A 542 20.13 -12.40 -6.35
CA GLY A 542 19.85 -13.83 -6.45
C GLY A 542 19.35 -14.40 -5.14
N PHE A 543 18.91 -15.66 -5.15
CA PHE A 543 18.48 -16.34 -3.95
C PHE A 543 18.61 -17.87 -4.03
N GLY A 544 18.81 -18.51 -2.89
CA GLY A 544 18.82 -19.96 -2.73
C GLY A 544 17.49 -20.49 -2.19
N ILE A 545 17.00 -21.61 -2.74
CA ILE A 545 15.80 -22.32 -2.28
C ILE A 545 16.16 -23.73 -1.85
N ILE A 546 16.12 -24.00 -0.54
CA ILE A 546 16.17 -25.39 -0.05
C ILE A 546 14.83 -26.07 -0.42
N PRO A 547 14.85 -27.24 -1.11
CA PRO A 547 13.61 -27.89 -1.55
C PRO A 547 12.70 -28.28 -0.39
N GLU A 548 11.38 -28.15 -0.61
CA GLU A 548 10.37 -28.64 0.33
C GLU A 548 10.54 -30.15 0.57
N GLY A 549 10.51 -30.56 1.84
CA GLY A 549 10.73 -31.95 2.23
C GLY A 549 12.20 -32.38 2.25
N TRP A 550 13.16 -31.53 1.88
CA TRP A 550 14.59 -31.89 1.90
C TRP A 550 15.08 -32.17 3.34
N MET A 551 16.02 -33.10 3.47
CA MET A 551 16.64 -33.45 4.74
C MET A 551 18.17 -33.51 4.61
N PRO A 552 18.90 -33.10 5.66
CA PRO A 552 20.35 -33.27 5.75
C PRO A 552 20.77 -34.73 5.61
N THR A 553 21.71 -35.02 4.69
CA THR A 553 22.29 -36.36 4.49
C THR A 553 23.37 -36.72 5.49
#